data_AF-A0A972US25-F1
#
_entry.id   AF-A0A972US25-F1
#
_cell.length_a   1.000
_cell.length_b   1.000
_cell.length_c   1.000
_cell.angle_alpha   90.00
_cell.angle_beta   90.00
_cell.angle_gamma   90.00
#
_symmetry.space_group_name_H-M   'P 1'
#
loop_
_entity.id
_entity.type
_entity.pdbx_description
1 polymer ?
#
loop_
_entity_poly.entity_id
_entity_poly.type
_entity_poly.pdbx_seq_one_letter_code
_entity_poly.pdbx_strand_id
1 'polypeptide(L)'
;PTASSYASDLGVMMAWGRIVTKATAKAEPLLVVCDDPWLFRHLSLVEGVSAGSAPPMWPTVLKLRLRGMAARLKYAARAAYSALALRDHRRQFTETGTSALLVYGHPGSSADGNDAYFGGLMHEIPGLQRMLHVDCGVARARILAGSHTMSFHAWGSVLRTAGLVFARWRPSAEDKSGRYGWLVLRAAEREGGAAAAAATRWQSICQAAWLTQAKPTAIAWPWEGHPWERALIRAARGLGVKTVGYQHTVVGKHLYNYGIAANSDGMDGIPDKVLCNGPAYRDQLENWGVPADRLSVAGAFRLPTPRRLRVDPSAPVFVALSSDPVISTQMLQAIRGAISNSRRAGRRYLLKEHPLYPFQFEPEPGIERTDVEMTKHEALSAVLYATGTVGLEAVMAGLPTVRFLPEGKVAIDILPLDISVPTAEASELDDILAVAEPQNSIRRENIIAPVDMAHWKNCLETA
;
A
#
# COMPACT_ATOMS: atom_id res chain seq x y z
N PRO A 1 2.52 -14.54 1.31
CA PRO A 1 3.26 -13.26 1.35
C PRO A 1 2.52 -12.20 0.51
N THR A 2 2.63 -10.92 0.91
CA THR A 2 2.00 -9.78 0.23
C THR A 2 2.77 -9.29 -0.99
N ALA A 3 4.08 -9.61 -1.08
CA ALA A 3 5.01 -9.09 -2.08
C ALA A 3 5.01 -7.54 -2.22
N SER A 4 4.57 -6.85 -1.17
CA SER A 4 4.52 -5.40 -1.11
C SER A 4 5.82 -4.85 -0.51
N SER A 5 6.48 -3.96 -1.24
CA SER A 5 7.71 -3.28 -0.80
C SER A 5 7.50 -2.40 0.45
N TYR A 6 6.25 -2.02 0.76
CA TYR A 6 5.92 -1.31 2.01
C TYR A 6 5.90 -2.23 3.24
N ALA A 7 5.43 -3.46 3.06
CA ALA A 7 5.17 -4.39 4.16
C ALA A 7 6.29 -5.41 4.38
N SER A 8 7.17 -5.59 3.39
CA SER A 8 8.23 -6.59 3.42
C SER A 8 9.57 -6.00 3.05
N ASP A 9 10.58 -6.23 3.91
CA ASP A 9 11.98 -5.90 3.62
C ASP A 9 12.73 -7.05 2.92
N LEU A 10 12.03 -8.12 2.53
CA LEU A 10 12.65 -9.28 1.87
C LEU A 10 13.43 -8.86 0.62
N GLY A 11 12.88 -7.95 -0.19
CA GLY A 11 13.57 -7.40 -1.36
C GLY A 11 14.88 -6.69 -1.01
N VAL A 12 14.91 -5.93 0.10
CA VAL A 12 16.14 -5.27 0.60
C VAL A 12 17.17 -6.32 1.00
N MET A 13 16.74 -7.38 1.70
CA MET A 13 17.65 -8.47 2.11
C MET A 13 18.21 -9.23 0.90
N MET A 14 17.39 -9.45 -0.13
CA MET A 14 17.85 -10.05 -1.39
C MET A 14 18.84 -9.14 -2.14
N ALA A 15 18.65 -7.82 -2.08
CA ALA A 15 19.57 -6.86 -2.65
C ALA A 15 20.94 -6.91 -1.96
N TRP A 16 21.00 -7.02 -0.63
CA TRP A 16 22.24 -7.26 0.11
C TRP A 16 22.96 -8.53 -0.36
N GLY A 17 22.23 -9.63 -0.53
CA GLY A 17 22.80 -10.86 -1.10
C GLY A 17 23.46 -10.62 -2.46
N ARG A 18 22.79 -9.88 -3.35
CA ARG A 18 23.35 -9.53 -4.68
C ARG A 18 24.56 -8.61 -4.59
N ILE A 19 24.56 -7.61 -3.71
CA ILE A 19 25.68 -6.69 -3.51
C ILE A 19 26.91 -7.48 -3.07
N VAL A 20 26.76 -8.35 -2.07
CA VAL A 20 27.86 -9.18 -1.56
C VAL A 20 28.38 -10.13 -2.63
N THR A 21 27.51 -10.83 -3.37
CA THR A 21 27.94 -11.67 -4.51
C THR A 21 28.71 -10.89 -5.57
N LYS A 22 28.33 -9.64 -5.86
CA LYS A 22 29.09 -8.81 -6.80
C LYS A 22 30.43 -8.35 -6.22
N ALA A 23 30.51 -8.11 -4.91
CA ALA A 23 31.73 -7.71 -4.23
C ALA A 23 32.76 -8.84 -4.16
N THR A 24 32.34 -10.11 -4.04
CA THR A 24 33.29 -11.24 -4.04
C THR A 24 34.02 -11.44 -5.37
N ALA A 25 33.51 -10.87 -6.47
CA ALA A 25 34.18 -10.86 -7.76
C ALA A 25 35.26 -9.76 -7.90
N LYS A 26 35.39 -8.86 -6.92
CA LYS A 26 36.39 -7.78 -6.92
C LYS A 26 37.65 -8.20 -6.17
N ALA A 27 38.80 -7.64 -6.57
CA ALA A 27 40.08 -7.92 -5.92
C ALA A 27 40.22 -7.26 -4.54
N GLU A 28 39.48 -6.18 -4.29
CA GLU A 28 39.55 -5.44 -3.03
C GLU A 28 38.69 -6.11 -1.95
N PRO A 29 39.25 -6.39 -0.76
CA PRO A 29 38.49 -6.98 0.33
C PRO A 29 37.42 -5.99 0.84
N LEU A 30 36.17 -6.45 0.92
CA LEU A 30 35.05 -5.69 1.48
C LEU A 30 34.65 -6.26 2.85
N LEU A 31 34.70 -5.43 3.90
CA LEU A 31 34.14 -5.79 5.19
C LEU A 31 32.63 -5.53 5.21
N VAL A 32 31.86 -6.58 5.54
CA VAL A 32 30.41 -6.49 5.71
C VAL A 32 30.05 -6.79 7.16
N VAL A 33 29.53 -5.79 7.88
CA VAL A 33 29.06 -5.94 9.27
C VAL A 33 27.56 -6.24 9.24
N CYS A 34 27.15 -7.37 9.81
CA CYS A 34 25.76 -7.83 9.77
C CYS A 34 25.30 -8.41 11.11
N ASP A 35 24.46 -7.66 11.81
CA ASP A 35 23.88 -8.07 13.10
C ASP A 35 22.61 -8.92 12.96
N ASP A 36 22.00 -8.95 11.77
CA ASP A 36 20.82 -9.78 11.52
C ASP A 36 21.23 -11.26 11.40
N PRO A 37 20.76 -12.15 12.30
CA PRO A 37 21.23 -13.53 12.34
C PRO A 37 20.86 -14.34 11.10
N TRP A 38 19.78 -13.99 10.40
CA TRP A 38 19.38 -14.71 9.19
C TRP A 38 20.10 -14.19 7.96
N LEU A 39 20.22 -12.87 7.82
CA LEU A 39 20.99 -12.28 6.72
C LEU A 39 22.46 -12.72 6.82
N PHE A 40 23.05 -12.73 8.02
CA PHE A 40 24.40 -13.23 8.23
C PHE A 40 24.56 -14.65 7.67
N ARG A 41 23.66 -15.57 8.04
CA ARG A 41 23.67 -16.96 7.58
C ARG A 41 23.39 -17.09 6.08
N HIS A 42 22.63 -16.17 5.50
CA HIS A 42 22.44 -16.11 4.06
C HIS A 42 23.73 -15.70 3.34
N LEU A 43 24.38 -14.63 3.82
CA LEU A 43 25.60 -14.09 3.24
C LEU A 43 26.81 -15.02 3.41
N SER A 44 26.88 -15.76 4.52
CA SER A 44 27.96 -16.73 4.77
C SER A 44 27.94 -17.93 3.82
N LEU A 45 26.86 -18.14 3.07
CA LEU A 45 26.75 -19.18 2.04
C LEU A 45 27.16 -18.69 0.65
N VAL A 46 27.48 -17.40 0.50
CA VAL A 46 27.95 -16.85 -0.78
C VAL A 46 29.40 -17.26 -1.00
N GLU A 47 29.68 -17.81 -2.17
CA GLU A 47 31.04 -18.19 -2.57
C GLU A 47 31.99 -16.99 -2.53
N GLY A 48 33.17 -17.18 -1.93
CA GLY A 48 34.16 -16.13 -1.71
C GLY A 48 33.99 -15.33 -0.40
N VAL A 49 32.93 -15.57 0.38
CA VAL A 49 32.76 -14.91 1.69
C VAL A 49 33.47 -15.70 2.79
N SER A 50 34.39 -15.04 3.51
CA SER A 50 34.93 -15.52 4.77
C SER A 50 34.10 -14.96 5.93
N ALA A 51 33.25 -15.79 6.53
CA ALA A 51 32.35 -15.38 7.61
C ALA A 51 32.96 -15.61 9.00
N GLY A 52 32.71 -14.67 9.93
CA GLY A 52 33.04 -14.82 11.35
C GLY A 52 32.00 -15.65 12.13
N SER A 53 31.92 -15.43 13.45
CA SER A 53 30.91 -16.06 14.30
C SER A 53 29.50 -15.51 14.01
N ALA A 54 28.55 -16.41 13.76
CA ALA A 54 27.17 -16.01 13.48
C ALA A 54 26.48 -15.40 14.70
N PRO A 55 25.71 -14.29 14.54
CA PRO A 55 24.89 -13.75 15.62
C PRO A 55 23.88 -14.77 16.17
N PRO A 56 23.58 -14.74 17.49
CA PRO A 56 22.64 -15.66 18.11
C PRO A 56 21.23 -15.42 17.57
N MET A 57 20.58 -16.50 17.11
CA MET A 57 19.24 -16.42 16.50
C MET A 57 18.12 -16.55 17.53
N TRP A 58 18.32 -17.38 18.56
CA TRP A 58 17.27 -17.78 19.49
C TRP A 58 16.61 -16.61 20.25
N PRO A 59 17.32 -15.54 20.69
CA PRO A 59 16.67 -14.46 21.43
C PRO A 59 15.69 -13.70 20.54
N THR A 60 16.08 -13.43 19.29
CA THR A 60 15.26 -12.73 18.30
C THR A 60 14.05 -13.55 17.91
N VAL A 61 14.22 -14.85 17.65
CA VAL A 61 13.11 -15.77 17.37
C VAL A 61 12.12 -15.82 18.52
N LEU A 62 12.60 -16.03 19.75
CA LEU A 62 11.73 -16.13 20.92
C LEU A 62 10.94 -14.83 21.14
N LYS A 63 11.61 -13.67 21.06
CA LYS A 63 10.98 -12.35 21.13
C LYS A 63 9.87 -12.19 20.09
N LEU A 64 10.14 -12.53 18.82
CA LEU A 64 9.16 -12.43 17.74
C LEU A 64 7.98 -13.37 17.97
N ARG A 65 8.22 -14.62 18.39
CA ARG A 65 7.16 -15.60 18.64
C ARG A 65 6.24 -15.20 19.78
N LEU A 66 6.80 -14.74 20.91
CA LEU A 66 6.03 -14.25 22.05
C LEU A 66 5.20 -13.02 21.68
N ARG A 67 5.83 -12.03 21.03
CA ARG A 67 5.14 -10.84 20.51
C ARG A 67 4.01 -11.21 19.55
N GLY A 68 4.28 -12.12 18.61
CA GLY A 68 3.30 -12.59 17.63
C GLY A 68 2.12 -13.31 18.27
N MET A 69 2.37 -14.15 19.28
CA MET A 69 1.32 -14.82 20.05
C MET A 69 0.42 -13.78 20.74
N ALA A 70 1.01 -12.83 21.48
CA ALA A 70 0.26 -11.77 22.15
C ALA A 70 -0.53 -10.90 21.16
N ALA A 71 0.06 -10.54 20.03
CA ALA A 71 -0.60 -9.75 18.99
C ALA A 71 -1.81 -10.48 18.40
N ARG A 72 -1.68 -11.78 18.10
CA ARG A 72 -2.78 -12.60 17.56
C ARG A 72 -3.88 -12.86 18.58
N LEU A 73 -3.54 -13.09 19.86
CA LEU A 73 -4.51 -13.18 20.96
C LEU A 73 -5.33 -11.88 21.08
N LYS A 74 -4.65 -10.73 21.13
CA LYS A 74 -5.29 -9.41 21.15
C LYS A 74 -6.20 -9.22 19.94
N TYR A 75 -5.74 -9.59 18.75
CA TYR A 75 -6.56 -9.48 17.54
C TYR A 75 -7.77 -10.41 17.58
N ALA A 76 -7.62 -11.66 18.00
CA ALA A 76 -8.71 -12.63 18.13
C ALA A 76 -9.82 -12.12 19.07
N ALA A 77 -9.44 -11.56 20.22
CA ALA A 77 -10.39 -10.95 21.15
C ALA A 77 -11.13 -9.76 20.51
N ARG A 78 -10.43 -8.89 19.78
CA ARG A 78 -11.04 -7.76 19.04
C ARG A 78 -11.99 -8.23 17.94
N ALA A 79 -11.61 -9.28 17.21
CA ALA A 79 -12.45 -9.88 16.18
C ALA A 79 -13.72 -10.51 16.78
N ALA A 80 -13.60 -11.20 17.92
CA ALA A 80 -14.73 -11.77 18.64
C ALA A 80 -15.70 -10.69 19.12
N TYR A 81 -15.16 -9.63 19.73
CA TYR A 81 -15.95 -8.47 20.12
C TYR A 81 -16.65 -7.82 18.92
N SER A 82 -15.93 -7.60 17.82
CA SER A 82 -16.50 -6.96 16.63
C SER A 82 -17.61 -7.81 15.99
N ALA A 83 -17.44 -9.14 15.97
CA ALA A 83 -18.46 -10.07 15.47
C ALA A 83 -19.75 -10.02 16.30
N LEU A 84 -19.64 -9.91 17.63
CA LEU A 84 -20.79 -9.76 18.52
C LEU A 84 -21.43 -8.37 18.37
N ALA A 85 -20.62 -7.32 18.42
CA ALA A 85 -21.06 -5.92 18.46
C ALA A 85 -21.70 -5.44 17.15
N LEU A 86 -21.45 -6.12 16.03
CA LEU A 86 -21.97 -5.81 14.71
C LEU A 86 -22.90 -6.92 14.16
N ARG A 87 -23.28 -7.90 14.99
CA ARG A 87 -24.11 -9.04 14.56
C ARG A 87 -25.44 -8.61 13.93
N ASP A 88 -26.01 -7.51 14.38
CA ASP A 88 -27.29 -7.01 13.86
C ASP A 88 -27.19 -6.51 12.42
N HIS A 89 -25.99 -6.13 11.94
CA HIS A 89 -25.83 -5.80 10.52
C HIS A 89 -26.26 -7.00 9.68
N ARG A 90 -25.81 -8.22 10.00
CA ARG A 90 -26.22 -9.43 9.29
C ARG A 90 -27.73 -9.68 9.31
N ARG A 91 -28.45 -9.23 10.35
CA ARG A 91 -29.92 -9.35 10.43
C ARG A 91 -30.66 -8.34 9.57
N GLN A 92 -30.07 -7.16 9.39
CA GLN A 92 -30.59 -6.12 8.50
C GLN A 92 -30.37 -6.49 7.01
N PHE A 93 -29.58 -7.53 6.74
CA PHE A 93 -29.38 -8.05 5.41
C PHE A 93 -30.58 -8.88 4.94
N THR A 94 -31.33 -8.36 3.98
CA THR A 94 -32.50 -9.03 3.42
C THR A 94 -32.35 -9.39 1.95
N GLU A 95 -31.46 -8.72 1.22
CA GLU A 95 -31.32 -8.85 -0.23
C GLU A 95 -30.23 -9.84 -0.61
N THR A 96 -30.47 -10.65 -1.65
CA THR A 96 -29.48 -11.57 -2.21
C THR A 96 -29.37 -11.32 -3.71
N GLY A 97 -28.22 -11.62 -4.32
CA GLY A 97 -28.02 -11.38 -5.76
C GLY A 97 -27.62 -9.95 -6.11
N THR A 98 -27.50 -9.07 -5.13
CA THR A 98 -27.13 -7.68 -5.34
C THR A 98 -25.62 -7.50 -5.44
N SER A 99 -25.16 -6.67 -6.37
CA SER A 99 -23.75 -6.29 -6.47
C SER A 99 -23.29 -5.51 -5.24
N ALA A 100 -22.00 -5.61 -4.91
CA ALA A 100 -21.44 -4.94 -3.74
C ALA A 100 -20.08 -4.29 -3.99
N LEU A 101 -19.86 -3.16 -3.33
CA LEU A 101 -18.54 -2.57 -3.11
C LEU A 101 -17.96 -3.13 -1.81
N LEU A 102 -16.70 -3.55 -1.83
CA LEU A 102 -15.93 -3.77 -0.62
C LEU A 102 -15.01 -2.56 -0.41
N VAL A 103 -15.14 -1.92 0.75
CA VAL A 103 -14.45 -0.66 1.06
C VAL A 103 -13.79 -0.70 2.43
N TYR A 104 -12.79 0.16 2.64
CA TYR A 104 -12.17 0.38 3.95
C TYR A 104 -13.01 1.33 4.82
N GLY A 105 -12.79 1.31 6.13
CA GLY A 105 -13.43 2.24 7.08
C GLY A 105 -12.91 3.68 7.03
N HIS A 106 -12.75 4.27 5.83
CA HIS A 106 -12.08 5.55 5.63
C HIS A 106 -12.89 6.73 6.22
N PRO A 107 -12.26 7.73 6.87
CA PRO A 107 -12.94 8.90 7.43
C PRO A 107 -13.74 9.74 6.42
N GLY A 108 -13.29 9.76 5.17
CA GLY A 108 -13.95 10.46 4.06
C GLY A 108 -15.21 9.77 3.48
N SER A 109 -15.51 8.53 3.88
CA SER A 109 -16.77 7.87 3.52
C SER A 109 -17.92 8.36 4.43
N SER A 110 -19.15 8.29 3.98
CA SER A 110 -20.35 8.71 4.75
C SER A 110 -21.47 7.68 4.66
N ALA A 111 -22.44 7.76 5.58
CA ALA A 111 -23.55 6.81 5.68
C ALA A 111 -24.53 6.90 4.48
N ASP A 112 -24.57 8.05 3.80
CA ASP A 112 -25.45 8.36 2.67
C ASP A 112 -25.05 7.73 1.34
N GLY A 113 -23.91 7.02 1.28
CA GLY A 113 -23.46 6.30 0.08
C GLY A 113 -22.21 6.88 -0.58
N ASN A 114 -21.71 8.06 -0.17
CA ASN A 114 -20.40 8.50 -0.63
C ASN A 114 -19.28 7.67 0.02
N ASP A 115 -18.34 7.22 -0.80
CA ASP A 115 -17.17 6.46 -0.40
C ASP A 115 -15.87 7.14 -0.81
N ALA A 116 -14.86 7.11 0.06
CA ALA A 116 -13.58 7.77 -0.19
C ALA A 116 -12.79 7.19 -1.38
N TYR A 117 -13.09 5.96 -1.81
CA TYR A 117 -12.46 5.32 -2.96
C TYR A 117 -13.34 5.37 -4.20
N PHE A 118 -14.65 5.18 -4.04
CA PHE A 118 -15.60 5.10 -5.18
C PHE A 118 -16.44 6.36 -5.39
N GLY A 119 -16.19 7.44 -4.65
CA GLY A 119 -17.00 8.67 -4.73
C GLY A 119 -18.48 8.39 -4.49
N GLY A 120 -19.34 9.00 -5.31
CA GLY A 120 -20.80 8.83 -5.29
C GLY A 120 -21.32 7.60 -6.04
N LEU A 121 -20.51 6.57 -6.30
CA LEU A 121 -20.94 5.42 -7.12
C LEU A 121 -22.22 4.72 -6.60
N MET A 122 -22.47 4.72 -5.29
CA MET A 122 -23.72 4.18 -4.73
C MET A 122 -24.94 5.07 -5.01
N HIS A 123 -24.76 6.37 -5.23
CA HIS A 123 -25.85 7.27 -5.67
C HIS A 123 -26.20 7.00 -7.13
N GLU A 124 -25.19 6.64 -7.93
CA GLU A 124 -25.32 6.35 -9.35
C GLU A 124 -25.89 4.96 -9.64
N ILE A 125 -25.74 4.02 -8.69
CA ILE A 125 -26.26 2.65 -8.75
C ILE A 125 -27.02 2.37 -7.43
N PRO A 126 -28.31 2.76 -7.32
CA PRO A 126 -29.04 2.75 -6.04
C PRO A 126 -29.17 1.38 -5.37
N GLY A 127 -29.09 0.28 -6.13
CA GLY A 127 -29.12 -1.07 -5.58
C GLY A 127 -27.78 -1.51 -4.98
N LEU A 128 -26.69 -0.78 -5.17
CA LEU A 128 -25.36 -1.24 -4.80
C LEU A 128 -25.20 -1.33 -3.28
N GLN A 129 -24.69 -2.47 -2.81
CA GLN A 129 -24.38 -2.68 -1.40
C GLN A 129 -22.94 -2.28 -1.09
N ARG A 130 -22.65 -1.95 0.17
CA ARG A 130 -21.31 -1.59 0.66
C ARG A 130 -20.91 -2.45 1.85
N MET A 131 -19.86 -3.24 1.64
CA MET A 131 -19.27 -4.14 2.60
C MET A 131 -17.97 -3.55 3.18
N LEU A 132 -18.02 -3.16 4.44
CA LEU A 132 -16.86 -2.64 5.17
C LEU A 132 -15.90 -3.78 5.52
N HIS A 133 -14.66 -3.63 5.06
CA HIS A 133 -13.51 -4.48 5.37
C HIS A 133 -13.29 -4.61 6.89
N VAL A 134 -12.73 -5.73 7.37
CA VAL A 134 -12.58 -6.01 8.82
C VAL A 134 -11.59 -5.08 9.55
N ASP A 135 -10.87 -4.23 8.83
CA ASP A 135 -10.06 -3.16 9.41
C ASP A 135 -10.91 -1.97 9.88
N CYS A 136 -12.13 -1.83 9.36
CA CYS A 136 -13.11 -0.86 9.86
C CYS A 136 -13.53 -1.26 11.28
N GLY A 137 -13.12 -0.45 12.26
CA GLY A 137 -13.49 -0.66 13.66
C GLY A 137 -15.00 -0.50 13.90
N VAL A 138 -15.49 -1.10 15.00
CA VAL A 138 -16.93 -1.12 15.37
C VAL A 138 -17.56 0.27 15.38
N ALA A 139 -16.90 1.25 15.99
CA ALA A 139 -17.44 2.62 16.07
C ALA A 139 -17.64 3.23 14.67
N ARG A 140 -16.64 3.13 13.80
CA ARG A 140 -16.72 3.63 12.43
C ARG A 140 -17.73 2.86 11.60
N ALA A 141 -17.81 1.54 11.77
CA ALA A 141 -18.77 0.69 11.08
C ALA A 141 -20.22 1.07 11.44
N ARG A 142 -20.49 1.45 12.69
CA ARG A 142 -21.80 1.95 13.12
C ARG A 142 -22.14 3.32 12.53
N ILE A 143 -21.16 4.23 12.46
CA ILE A 143 -21.34 5.54 11.82
C ILE A 143 -21.68 5.39 10.34
N LEU A 144 -21.05 4.46 9.65
CA LEU A 144 -21.28 4.21 8.23
C LEU A 144 -22.48 3.30 7.94
N ALA A 145 -23.06 2.66 8.96
CA ALA A 145 -24.16 1.72 8.79
C ALA A 145 -25.41 2.42 8.24
N GLY A 146 -26.13 1.71 7.37
CA GLY A 146 -27.37 2.16 6.75
C GLY A 146 -28.04 0.97 6.05
N SER A 147 -29.12 1.20 5.29
CA SER A 147 -29.83 0.12 4.57
C SER A 147 -28.94 -0.66 3.62
N HIS A 148 -27.93 -0.01 3.04
CA HIS A 148 -27.01 -0.62 2.06
C HIS A 148 -25.58 -0.77 2.58
N THR A 149 -25.26 -0.44 3.84
CA THR A 149 -23.89 -0.50 4.35
C THR A 149 -23.75 -1.39 5.57
N MET A 150 -22.79 -2.33 5.49
CA MET A 150 -22.64 -3.41 6.46
C MET A 150 -21.18 -3.73 6.71
N SER A 151 -20.89 -4.41 7.83
CA SER A 151 -19.52 -4.83 8.14
C SER A 151 -19.33 -6.33 8.01
N PHE A 152 -18.21 -6.75 7.42
CA PHE A 152 -17.85 -8.16 7.35
C PHE A 152 -17.78 -8.85 8.70
N HIS A 153 -17.45 -8.12 9.78
CA HIS A 153 -17.45 -8.68 11.13
C HIS A 153 -18.77 -9.39 11.48
N ALA A 154 -19.89 -8.95 10.92
CA ALA A 154 -21.22 -9.53 11.16
C ALA A 154 -21.38 -10.97 10.62
N TRP A 155 -20.54 -11.41 9.68
CA TRP A 155 -20.45 -12.79 9.18
C TRP A 155 -19.35 -13.61 9.84
N GLY A 156 -18.64 -13.00 10.79
CA GLY A 156 -17.71 -13.68 11.66
C GLY A 156 -18.41 -14.65 12.63
N SER A 157 -17.62 -15.54 13.21
CA SER A 157 -18.06 -16.40 14.32
C SER A 157 -17.03 -16.31 15.45
N VAL A 158 -17.52 -16.09 16.68
CA VAL A 158 -16.69 -16.05 17.89
C VAL A 158 -15.88 -17.34 18.02
N LEU A 159 -16.48 -18.51 17.76
CA LEU A 159 -15.79 -19.80 17.81
C LEU A 159 -14.61 -19.87 16.83
N ARG A 160 -14.76 -19.28 15.64
CA ARG A 160 -13.69 -19.25 14.63
C ARG A 160 -12.53 -18.32 15.01
N THR A 161 -12.71 -17.41 15.97
CA THR A 161 -11.63 -16.52 16.42
C THR A 161 -10.53 -17.24 17.18
N ALA A 162 -10.84 -18.37 17.84
CA ALA A 162 -9.84 -19.18 18.54
C ALA A 162 -8.73 -19.67 17.59
N GLY A 163 -9.08 -20.02 16.34
CA GLY A 163 -8.13 -20.46 15.32
C GLY A 163 -7.18 -19.35 14.83
N LEU A 164 -7.52 -18.07 15.04
CA LEU A 164 -6.71 -16.94 14.58
C LEU A 164 -5.37 -16.84 15.32
N VAL A 165 -5.29 -17.37 16.54
CA VAL A 165 -4.06 -17.41 17.35
C VAL A 165 -2.95 -18.20 16.66
N PHE A 166 -3.32 -19.18 15.84
CA PHE A 166 -2.41 -20.06 15.10
C PHE A 166 -2.18 -19.64 13.64
N ALA A 167 -2.84 -18.57 13.19
CA ALA A 167 -2.72 -18.05 11.83
C ALA A 167 -1.36 -17.38 11.64
N ARG A 168 -0.51 -17.99 10.82
CA ARG A 168 0.82 -17.48 10.43
C ARG A 168 1.14 -17.93 9.03
N TRP A 169 1.98 -17.19 8.32
CA TRP A 169 2.59 -17.70 7.10
C TRP A 169 3.49 -18.90 7.45
N ARG A 170 3.34 -19.98 6.69
CA ARG A 170 4.15 -21.20 6.81
C ARG A 170 4.73 -21.48 5.44
N PRO A 171 5.95 -21.00 5.13
CA PRO A 171 6.61 -21.34 3.88
C PRO A 171 6.72 -22.87 3.71
N SER A 172 6.73 -23.34 2.48
CA SER A 172 6.93 -24.76 2.16
C SER A 172 8.34 -25.21 2.53
N ALA A 173 8.59 -26.53 2.51
CA ALA A 173 9.95 -27.04 2.72
C ALA A 173 10.92 -26.52 1.66
N GLU A 174 10.47 -26.49 0.40
CA GLU A 174 11.21 -25.97 -0.75
C GLU A 174 11.56 -24.48 -0.59
N ASP A 175 10.61 -23.65 -0.16
CA ASP A 175 10.87 -22.22 0.07
C ASP A 175 11.98 -21.98 1.10
N LYS A 176 12.10 -22.87 2.09
CA LYS A 176 13.09 -22.77 3.18
C LYS A 176 14.45 -23.35 2.81
N SER A 177 14.51 -24.28 1.84
CA SER A 177 15.76 -24.90 1.40
C SER A 177 16.32 -24.27 0.12
N GLY A 178 15.54 -23.46 -0.60
CA GLY A 178 15.99 -22.79 -1.81
C GLY A 178 17.06 -21.72 -1.58
N ARG A 179 17.51 -21.09 -2.67
CA ARG A 179 18.56 -20.05 -2.70
C ARG A 179 18.37 -18.93 -1.66
N TYR A 180 17.12 -18.58 -1.37
CA TYR A 180 16.77 -17.51 -0.41
C TYR A 180 16.21 -18.06 0.91
N GLY A 181 16.43 -19.33 1.23
CA GLY A 181 15.81 -20.04 2.36
C GLY A 181 15.95 -19.32 3.71
N TRP A 182 17.16 -18.85 4.04
CA TRP A 182 17.38 -18.06 5.26
C TRP A 182 16.58 -16.74 5.30
N LEU A 183 16.46 -16.06 4.16
CA LEU A 183 15.70 -14.82 4.06
C LEU A 183 14.19 -15.07 4.12
N VAL A 184 13.72 -16.18 3.55
CA VAL A 184 12.31 -16.62 3.67
C VAL A 184 11.98 -16.96 5.13
N LEU A 185 12.85 -17.70 5.83
CA LEU A 185 12.69 -18.00 7.25
C LEU A 185 12.62 -16.72 8.09
N ARG A 186 13.51 -15.76 7.81
CA ARG A 186 13.50 -14.44 8.44
C ARG A 186 12.17 -13.73 8.24
N ALA A 187 11.71 -13.63 6.98
CA ALA A 187 10.45 -12.97 6.64
C ALA A 187 9.26 -13.64 7.35
N ALA A 188 9.22 -14.98 7.38
CA ALA A 188 8.17 -15.73 8.06
C ALA A 188 8.15 -15.48 9.59
N GLU A 189 9.31 -15.40 10.25
CA GLU A 189 9.38 -15.08 11.69
C GLU A 189 9.03 -13.61 11.95
N ARG A 190 9.45 -12.65 11.10
CA ARG A 190 9.08 -11.23 11.25
C ARG A 190 7.58 -11.00 11.03
N GLU A 191 7.00 -11.52 9.96
CA GLU A 191 5.56 -11.47 9.70
C GLU A 191 4.78 -12.21 10.80
N GLY A 192 5.31 -13.34 11.27
CA GLY A 192 4.81 -14.11 12.39
C GLY A 192 4.90 -13.39 13.74
N GLY A 193 5.67 -12.31 13.85
CA GLY A 193 5.76 -11.44 15.02
C GLY A 193 4.62 -10.42 15.15
N ALA A 194 3.67 -10.42 14.21
CA ALA A 194 2.51 -9.54 14.19
C ALA A 194 1.18 -10.33 14.02
N ALA A 195 0.07 -9.59 13.91
CA ALA A 195 -1.27 -10.15 13.73
C ALA A 195 -1.79 -10.10 12.27
N ALA A 196 -0.96 -9.71 11.29
CA ALA A 196 -1.40 -9.52 9.90
C ALA A 196 -2.01 -10.80 9.28
N ALA A 197 -1.41 -11.96 9.54
CA ALA A 197 -1.95 -13.25 9.07
C ALA A 197 -3.28 -13.61 9.75
N ALA A 198 -3.45 -13.27 11.04
CA ALA A 198 -4.71 -13.43 11.74
C ALA A 198 -5.81 -12.51 11.18
N ALA A 199 -5.47 -11.26 10.86
CA ALA A 199 -6.38 -10.32 10.22
C ALA A 199 -6.81 -10.78 8.82
N THR A 200 -5.85 -11.21 7.99
CA THR A 200 -6.13 -11.80 6.67
C THR A 200 -7.03 -13.03 6.78
N ARG A 201 -6.78 -13.92 7.75
CA ARG A 201 -7.59 -15.12 7.98
C ARG A 201 -9.00 -14.76 8.43
N TRP A 202 -9.14 -13.77 9.31
CA TRP A 202 -10.45 -13.29 9.76
C TRP A 202 -11.27 -12.67 8.63
N GLN A 203 -10.64 -11.80 7.81
CA GLN A 203 -11.24 -11.24 6.60
C GLN A 203 -11.75 -12.37 5.69
N SER A 204 -10.91 -13.37 5.40
CA SER A 204 -11.27 -14.50 4.54
C SER A 204 -12.45 -15.33 5.10
N ILE A 205 -12.51 -15.54 6.42
CA ILE A 205 -13.61 -16.26 7.08
C ILE A 205 -14.92 -15.49 6.91
N CYS A 206 -14.89 -14.18 7.14
CA CYS A 206 -16.07 -13.34 7.06
C CYS A 206 -16.57 -13.20 5.61
N GLN A 207 -15.65 -12.98 4.66
CA GLN A 207 -15.97 -12.88 3.24
C GLN A 207 -16.58 -14.18 2.70
N ALA A 208 -16.00 -15.34 3.01
CA ALA A 208 -16.54 -16.62 2.55
C ALA A 208 -17.95 -16.87 3.10
N ALA A 209 -18.18 -16.57 4.38
CA ALA A 209 -19.51 -16.70 4.99
C ALA A 209 -20.51 -15.72 4.38
N TRP A 210 -20.09 -14.50 4.09
CA TRP A 210 -20.91 -13.50 3.40
C TRP A 210 -21.24 -13.92 1.97
N LEU A 211 -20.26 -14.31 1.15
CA LEU A 211 -20.46 -14.72 -0.24
C LEU A 211 -21.49 -15.86 -0.35
N THR A 212 -21.39 -16.87 0.51
CA THR A 212 -22.34 -18.01 0.51
C THR A 212 -23.76 -17.59 0.88
N GLN A 213 -23.92 -16.61 1.76
CA GLN A 213 -25.24 -16.13 2.19
C GLN A 213 -25.83 -15.10 1.24
N ALA A 214 -25.04 -14.09 0.85
CA ALA A 214 -25.46 -12.95 0.06
C ALA A 214 -25.54 -13.25 -1.43
N LYS A 215 -24.67 -14.14 -1.93
CA LYS A 215 -24.56 -14.51 -3.34
C LYS A 215 -24.59 -13.27 -4.25
N PRO A 216 -23.72 -12.28 -4.02
CA PRO A 216 -23.69 -11.08 -4.86
C PRO A 216 -23.42 -11.49 -6.31
N THR A 217 -23.95 -10.74 -7.25
CA THR A 217 -23.72 -11.00 -8.68
C THR A 217 -22.36 -10.46 -9.14
N ALA A 218 -21.95 -9.31 -8.60
CA ALA A 218 -20.59 -8.79 -8.75
C ALA A 218 -20.06 -8.18 -7.45
N ILE A 219 -18.73 -8.15 -7.32
CA ILE A 219 -18.02 -7.43 -6.26
C ILE A 219 -16.92 -6.55 -6.83
N ALA A 220 -16.90 -5.28 -6.41
CA ALA A 220 -15.80 -4.35 -6.71
C ALA A 220 -15.07 -3.88 -5.45
N TRP A 221 -13.76 -3.70 -5.51
CA TRP A 221 -12.96 -3.21 -4.37
C TRP A 221 -11.68 -2.51 -4.81
N PRO A 222 -11.08 -1.62 -3.98
CA PRO A 222 -9.76 -1.07 -4.23
C PRO A 222 -8.74 -2.22 -4.22
N TRP A 223 -8.22 -2.57 -5.39
CA TRP A 223 -7.38 -3.75 -5.58
C TRP A 223 -5.90 -3.39 -5.50
N GLU A 224 -5.16 -4.15 -4.70
CA GLU A 224 -3.70 -4.03 -4.55
C GLU A 224 -2.99 -5.39 -4.59
N GLY A 225 -3.68 -6.48 -4.89
CA GLY A 225 -3.09 -7.82 -4.93
C GLY A 225 -2.81 -8.41 -3.55
N HIS A 226 -3.46 -7.91 -2.49
CA HIS A 226 -3.24 -8.40 -1.13
C HIS A 226 -3.67 -9.88 -0.95
N PRO A 227 -3.10 -10.63 0.01
CA PRO A 227 -3.46 -12.03 0.23
C PRO A 227 -4.94 -12.28 0.53
N TRP A 228 -5.62 -11.35 1.20
CA TRP A 228 -7.06 -11.46 1.46
C TRP A 228 -7.89 -11.27 0.18
N GLU A 229 -7.43 -10.44 -0.76
CA GLU A 229 -8.10 -10.22 -2.06
C GLU A 229 -8.03 -11.48 -2.90
N ARG A 230 -6.88 -12.16 -2.89
CA ARG A 230 -6.72 -13.45 -3.58
C ARG A 230 -7.62 -14.54 -2.99
N ALA A 231 -7.78 -14.54 -1.66
CA ALA A 231 -8.75 -15.42 -1.00
C ALA A 231 -10.19 -15.09 -1.39
N LEU A 232 -10.54 -13.80 -1.49
CA LEU A 232 -11.85 -13.33 -1.96
C LEU A 232 -12.11 -13.80 -3.39
N ILE A 233 -11.15 -13.60 -4.31
CA ILE A 233 -11.27 -13.99 -5.73
C ILE A 233 -11.54 -15.48 -5.87
N ARG A 234 -10.77 -16.34 -5.18
CA ARG A 234 -10.99 -17.78 -5.23
C ARG A 234 -12.37 -18.18 -4.71
N ALA A 235 -12.80 -17.60 -3.60
CA ALA A 235 -14.12 -17.88 -3.02
C ALA A 235 -15.26 -17.40 -3.94
N ALA A 236 -15.14 -16.21 -4.52
CA ALA A 236 -16.10 -15.64 -5.45
C ALA A 236 -16.22 -16.48 -6.72
N ARG A 237 -15.10 -16.86 -7.33
CA ARG A 237 -15.06 -17.70 -8.54
C ARG A 237 -15.70 -19.07 -8.30
N GLY A 238 -15.44 -19.70 -7.16
CA GLY A 238 -16.08 -20.97 -6.78
C GLY A 238 -17.61 -20.88 -6.62
N LEU A 239 -18.16 -19.67 -6.53
CA LEU A 239 -19.60 -19.39 -6.41
C LEU A 239 -20.17 -18.70 -7.66
N GLY A 240 -19.39 -18.54 -8.73
CA GLY A 240 -19.82 -17.83 -9.94
C GLY A 240 -20.03 -16.32 -9.77
N VAL A 241 -19.46 -15.73 -8.71
CA VAL A 241 -19.56 -14.28 -8.45
C VAL A 241 -18.50 -13.54 -9.27
N LYS A 242 -18.92 -12.54 -10.06
CA LYS A 242 -18.01 -11.71 -10.86
C LYS A 242 -17.13 -10.82 -9.96
N THR A 243 -15.84 -10.74 -10.27
CA THR A 243 -14.87 -9.97 -9.50
C THR A 243 -14.28 -8.80 -10.29
N VAL A 244 -14.32 -7.61 -9.69
CA VAL A 244 -13.87 -6.35 -10.30
C VAL A 244 -12.85 -5.66 -9.39
N GLY A 245 -11.57 -5.70 -9.75
CA GLY A 245 -10.54 -4.97 -9.04
C GLY A 245 -10.49 -3.51 -9.49
N TYR A 246 -10.55 -2.56 -8.57
CA TYR A 246 -10.35 -1.15 -8.86
C TYR A 246 -8.90 -0.76 -8.57
N GLN A 247 -8.11 -0.52 -9.62
CA GLN A 247 -6.76 0.01 -9.49
C GLN A 247 -6.88 1.50 -9.12
N HIS A 248 -7.04 1.77 -7.82
CA HIS A 248 -7.48 3.06 -7.30
C HIS A 248 -6.34 4.02 -6.93
N THR A 249 -5.12 3.49 -6.77
CA THR A 249 -3.91 4.24 -6.40
C THR A 249 -3.03 4.45 -7.64
N VAL A 250 -1.73 4.61 -7.47
CA VAL A 250 -0.75 4.62 -8.55
C VAL A 250 -0.01 3.29 -8.55
N VAL A 251 0.25 2.70 -9.72
CA VAL A 251 1.06 1.49 -9.85
C VAL A 251 2.45 1.92 -10.29
N GLY A 252 3.39 2.08 -9.36
CA GLY A 252 4.76 2.48 -9.68
C GLY A 252 5.72 1.31 -9.85
N LYS A 253 6.92 1.54 -10.39
CA LYS A 253 7.93 0.51 -10.76
C LYS A 253 8.22 -0.54 -9.69
N HIS A 254 8.10 -0.18 -8.41
CA HIS A 254 8.47 -1.02 -7.27
C HIS A 254 7.27 -1.62 -6.51
N LEU A 255 6.06 -1.51 -7.06
CA LEU A 255 4.83 -2.10 -6.50
C LEU A 255 4.57 -3.50 -7.08
N TYR A 256 5.53 -4.41 -6.86
CA TYR A 256 5.52 -5.75 -7.44
C TYR A 256 4.29 -6.59 -7.07
N ASN A 257 3.58 -6.25 -6.00
CA ASN A 257 2.37 -6.93 -5.52
C ASN A 257 1.23 -7.00 -6.55
N TYR A 258 1.23 -6.13 -7.56
CA TYR A 258 0.25 -6.21 -8.65
C TYR A 258 0.65 -7.17 -9.78
N GLY A 259 1.94 -7.52 -9.89
CA GLY A 259 2.43 -8.35 -10.98
C GLY A 259 2.12 -9.84 -10.78
N ILE A 260 1.78 -10.54 -11.87
CA ILE A 260 1.46 -11.97 -11.82
C ILE A 260 2.65 -12.78 -11.30
N ALA A 261 3.86 -12.42 -11.69
CA ALA A 261 5.08 -13.12 -11.26
C ALA A 261 5.31 -13.07 -9.73
N ALA A 262 4.73 -12.06 -9.05
CA ALA A 262 4.78 -11.96 -7.59
C ALA A 262 3.61 -12.70 -6.90
N ASN A 263 2.64 -13.18 -7.68
CA ASN A 263 1.47 -13.87 -7.19
C ASN A 263 1.69 -15.39 -7.18
N SER A 264 1.69 -15.99 -6.00
CA SER A 264 1.75 -17.45 -5.85
C SER A 264 0.56 -18.18 -6.49
N ASP A 265 -0.56 -17.48 -6.65
CA ASP A 265 -1.78 -17.99 -7.28
C ASP A 265 -1.80 -17.73 -8.80
N GLY A 266 -0.77 -17.14 -9.38
CA GLY A 266 -0.71 -16.79 -10.80
C GLY A 266 -1.94 -16.01 -11.27
N MET A 267 -2.57 -16.49 -12.36
CA MET A 267 -3.81 -15.91 -12.89
C MET A 267 -5.03 -16.10 -11.98
N ASP A 268 -5.01 -17.10 -11.10
CA ASP A 268 -6.16 -17.42 -10.26
C ASP A 268 -6.38 -16.38 -9.16
N GLY A 269 -5.33 -15.65 -8.77
CA GLY A 269 -5.42 -14.55 -7.81
C GLY A 269 -5.67 -13.17 -8.43
N ILE A 270 -5.97 -13.09 -9.73
CA ILE A 270 -6.31 -11.85 -10.42
C ILE A 270 -7.83 -11.75 -10.60
N PRO A 271 -8.45 -10.57 -10.40
CA PRO A 271 -9.86 -10.34 -10.68
C PRO A 271 -10.25 -10.71 -12.12
N ASP A 272 -11.55 -10.88 -12.37
CA ASP A 272 -12.07 -11.14 -13.72
C ASP A 272 -11.95 -9.88 -14.60
N LYS A 273 -12.12 -8.70 -13.99
CA LYS A 273 -11.77 -7.41 -14.59
C LYS A 273 -11.01 -6.52 -13.61
N VAL A 274 -10.04 -5.78 -14.11
CA VAL A 274 -9.38 -4.68 -13.40
C VAL A 274 -9.74 -3.37 -14.10
N LEU A 275 -10.36 -2.48 -13.35
CA LEU A 275 -10.72 -1.14 -13.78
C LEU A 275 -9.60 -0.18 -13.37
N CYS A 276 -8.86 0.31 -14.37
CA CYS A 276 -7.70 1.17 -14.22
C CYS A 276 -8.09 2.64 -14.12
N ASN A 277 -7.38 3.37 -13.26
CA ASN A 277 -7.51 4.82 -13.12
C ASN A 277 -7.17 5.59 -14.41
N GLY A 278 -6.36 5.00 -15.29
CA GLY A 278 -5.97 5.59 -16.57
C GLY A 278 -5.04 4.70 -17.39
N PRO A 279 -4.68 5.15 -18.61
CA PRO A 279 -3.96 4.32 -19.58
C PRO A 279 -2.54 3.94 -19.13
N ALA A 280 -1.77 4.85 -18.52
CA ALA A 280 -0.43 4.51 -18.04
C ALA A 280 -0.40 3.29 -17.09
N TYR A 281 -1.36 3.20 -16.16
CA TYR A 281 -1.43 2.08 -15.22
C TYR A 281 -2.02 0.82 -15.83
N ARG A 282 -2.93 0.95 -16.81
CA ARG A 282 -3.38 -0.18 -17.63
C ARG A 282 -2.17 -0.82 -18.33
N ASP A 283 -1.40 -0.02 -19.04
CA ASP A 283 -0.27 -0.49 -19.84
C ASP A 283 0.83 -1.08 -18.94
N GLN A 284 1.04 -0.50 -17.76
CA GLN A 284 1.98 -1.06 -16.79
C GLN A 284 1.54 -2.42 -16.23
N LEU A 285 0.26 -2.60 -15.91
CA LEU A 285 -0.27 -3.89 -15.47
C LEU A 285 -0.19 -4.94 -16.58
N GLU A 286 -0.44 -4.53 -17.83
CA GLU A 286 -0.28 -5.38 -19.02
C GLU A 286 1.18 -5.85 -19.15
N ASN A 287 2.13 -4.92 -19.02
CA ASN A 287 3.57 -5.22 -19.02
C ASN A 287 3.99 -6.13 -17.85
N TRP A 288 3.22 -6.18 -16.77
CA TRP A 288 3.43 -7.09 -15.64
C TRP A 288 2.70 -8.43 -15.77
N GLY A 289 2.16 -8.68 -16.97
CA GLY A 289 1.57 -9.94 -17.41
C GLY A 289 0.06 -10.00 -17.27
N VAL A 290 -0.61 -8.97 -16.72
CA VAL A 290 -2.08 -9.00 -16.61
C VAL A 290 -2.68 -8.97 -18.01
N PRO A 291 -3.49 -9.97 -18.41
CA PRO A 291 -4.02 -10.03 -19.78
C PRO A 291 -4.81 -8.78 -20.16
N ALA A 292 -4.57 -8.27 -21.38
CA ALA A 292 -5.23 -7.07 -21.90
C ALA A 292 -6.75 -7.15 -21.84
N ASP A 293 -7.32 -8.33 -22.09
CA ASP A 293 -8.76 -8.58 -22.01
C ASP A 293 -9.29 -8.52 -20.57
N ARG A 294 -8.45 -8.55 -19.53
CA ARG A 294 -8.88 -8.31 -18.15
C ARG A 294 -8.73 -6.85 -17.72
N LEU A 295 -8.10 -6.01 -18.52
CA LEU A 295 -7.82 -4.62 -18.19
C LEU A 295 -8.75 -3.68 -18.95
N SER A 296 -9.25 -2.65 -18.28
CA SER A 296 -9.98 -1.57 -18.94
C SER A 296 -9.81 -0.26 -18.17
N VAL A 297 -9.80 0.86 -18.88
CA VAL A 297 -9.74 2.18 -18.26
C VAL A 297 -11.16 2.60 -17.86
N ALA A 298 -11.37 2.87 -16.57
CA ALA A 298 -12.66 3.34 -16.03
C ALA A 298 -12.56 4.67 -15.28
N GLY A 299 -11.37 5.27 -15.29
CA GLY A 299 -11.08 6.55 -14.67
C GLY A 299 -10.84 6.51 -13.17
N ALA A 300 -10.38 7.64 -12.63
CA ALA A 300 -9.95 7.77 -11.24
C ALA A 300 -10.93 8.61 -10.41
N PHE A 301 -11.55 7.99 -9.42
CA PHE A 301 -12.38 8.68 -8.41
C PHE A 301 -11.54 9.50 -7.41
N ARG A 302 -10.32 9.04 -7.09
CA ARG A 302 -9.49 9.61 -6.00
C ARG A 302 -8.47 10.64 -6.44
N LEU A 303 -8.12 10.67 -7.72
CA LEU A 303 -7.05 11.51 -8.22
C LEU A 303 -7.67 12.78 -8.80
N PRO A 304 -7.55 13.94 -8.11
CA PRO A 304 -8.11 15.18 -8.61
C PRO A 304 -7.47 15.57 -9.94
N THR A 305 -8.14 16.40 -10.72
CA THR A 305 -7.48 17.11 -11.82
C THR A 305 -6.64 18.22 -11.21
N PRO A 306 -5.30 18.12 -11.21
CA PRO A 306 -4.47 19.12 -10.59
C PRO A 306 -4.58 20.43 -11.37
N ARG A 307 -4.81 21.52 -10.64
CA ARG A 307 -4.66 22.87 -11.16
C ARG A 307 -3.17 23.12 -11.40
N ARG A 308 -2.80 23.78 -12.50
CA ARG A 308 -1.43 24.30 -12.63
C ARG A 308 -1.14 25.27 -11.49
N LEU A 309 -0.01 25.06 -10.83
CA LEU A 309 0.44 25.90 -9.71
C LEU A 309 1.52 26.86 -10.19
N ARG A 310 1.57 28.05 -9.59
CA ARG A 310 2.63 29.02 -9.90
C ARG A 310 3.93 28.54 -9.28
N VAL A 311 4.98 28.44 -10.09
CA VAL A 311 6.35 28.20 -9.60
C VAL A 311 6.91 29.54 -9.16
N ASP A 312 7.28 29.66 -7.88
CA ASP A 312 7.89 30.86 -7.31
C ASP A 312 9.11 30.46 -6.49
N PRO A 313 10.34 30.82 -6.90
CA PRO A 313 11.55 30.45 -6.17
C PRO A 313 11.61 30.93 -4.71
N SER A 314 10.81 31.94 -4.34
CA SER A 314 10.70 32.47 -2.98
C SER A 314 9.62 31.78 -2.14
N ALA A 315 8.71 31.03 -2.78
CA ALA A 315 7.68 30.26 -2.09
C ALA A 315 8.27 29.04 -1.36
N PRO A 316 7.59 28.49 -0.35
CA PRO A 316 8.08 27.32 0.36
C PRO A 316 8.15 26.07 -0.51
N VAL A 317 9.01 25.13 -0.11
CA VAL A 317 9.01 23.75 -0.62
C VAL A 317 7.89 22.99 0.09
N PHE A 318 7.00 22.36 -0.66
CA PHE A 318 5.98 21.48 -0.08
C PHE A 318 6.58 20.09 0.15
N VAL A 319 6.43 19.55 1.37
CA VAL A 319 6.97 18.25 1.75
C VAL A 319 5.83 17.32 2.11
N ALA A 320 5.62 16.30 1.29
CA ALA A 320 4.67 15.22 1.56
C ALA A 320 5.36 14.13 2.39
N LEU A 321 5.06 14.09 3.70
CA LEU A 321 5.61 13.07 4.59
C LEU A 321 5.01 11.70 4.28
N SER A 322 5.83 10.67 4.40
CA SER A 322 5.48 9.29 4.13
C SER A 322 4.56 8.73 5.22
N SER A 323 3.75 7.72 4.86
CA SER A 323 3.06 6.86 5.82
C SER A 323 4.02 6.01 6.67
N ASP A 324 5.28 5.87 6.25
CA ASP A 324 6.35 5.22 7.03
C ASP A 324 7.08 6.27 7.90
N PRO A 325 6.96 6.21 9.23
CA PRO A 325 7.58 7.20 10.12
C PRO A 325 9.11 7.20 10.06
N VAL A 326 9.76 6.09 9.65
CA VAL A 326 11.21 6.05 9.48
C VAL A 326 11.63 6.92 8.30
N ILE A 327 10.90 6.84 7.18
CA ILE A 327 11.14 7.67 6.00
C ILE A 327 10.88 9.15 6.34
N SER A 328 9.77 9.46 7.01
CA SER A 328 9.44 10.83 7.43
C SER A 328 10.49 11.43 8.38
N THR A 329 11.06 10.61 9.27
CA THR A 329 12.18 11.02 10.15
C THR A 329 13.43 11.38 9.33
N GLN A 330 13.81 10.54 8.37
CA GLN A 330 14.97 10.82 7.51
C GLN A 330 14.76 12.06 6.64
N MET A 331 13.55 12.26 6.10
CA MET A 331 13.21 13.48 5.35
C MET A 331 13.34 14.73 6.23
N LEU A 332 12.81 14.70 7.46
CA LEU A 332 12.93 15.82 8.40
C LEU A 332 14.40 16.11 8.76
N GLN A 333 15.21 15.07 8.99
CA GLN A 333 16.64 15.22 9.25
C GLN A 333 17.39 15.82 8.05
N ALA A 334 17.07 15.36 6.84
CA ALA A 334 17.64 15.91 5.60
C ALA A 334 17.27 17.38 5.41
N ILE A 335 16.02 17.76 5.71
CA ILE A 335 15.57 19.17 5.65
C ILE A 335 16.33 20.03 6.67
N ARG A 336 16.50 19.55 7.91
CA ARG A 336 17.30 20.24 8.92
C ARG A 336 18.74 20.45 8.46
N GLY A 337 19.36 19.40 7.90
CA GLY A 337 20.70 19.48 7.32
C GLY A 337 20.77 20.45 6.14
N ALA A 338 19.75 20.46 5.27
CA ALA A 338 19.65 21.42 4.18
C ALA A 338 19.55 22.85 4.71
N ILE A 339 18.73 23.13 5.73
CA ILE A 339 18.62 24.46 6.34
C ILE A 339 19.95 24.90 6.96
N SER A 340 20.65 24.01 7.69
CA SER A 340 21.92 24.35 8.35
C SER A 340 23.07 24.59 7.37
N ASN A 341 23.08 23.86 6.26
CA ASN A 341 24.17 23.90 5.27
C ASN A 341 23.88 24.86 4.10
N SER A 342 22.64 25.32 3.98
CA SER A 342 22.16 26.03 2.79
C SER A 342 22.94 27.33 2.56
N ARG A 343 23.49 27.45 1.35
CA ARG A 343 24.00 28.72 0.81
C ARG A 343 22.86 29.72 0.52
N ARG A 344 21.61 29.27 0.58
CA ARG A 344 20.37 30.03 0.34
C ARG A 344 19.64 30.22 1.68
N ALA A 345 20.11 31.18 2.46
CA ALA A 345 19.46 31.56 3.71
C ALA A 345 17.95 31.84 3.47
N GLY A 346 17.09 31.33 4.35
CA GLY A 346 15.66 31.65 4.35
C GLY A 346 14.74 30.73 3.53
N ARG A 347 15.22 29.61 2.98
CA ARG A 347 14.31 28.61 2.38
C ARG A 347 13.35 28.05 3.45
N ARG A 348 12.06 28.01 3.12
CA ARG A 348 11.00 27.49 4.00
C ARG A 348 10.44 26.17 3.48
N TYR A 349 10.00 25.31 4.38
CA TYR A 349 9.43 24.00 4.12
C TYR A 349 8.06 23.87 4.78
N LEU A 350 7.05 23.48 4.00
CA LEU A 350 5.70 23.18 4.48
C LEU A 350 5.51 21.66 4.53
N LEU A 351 5.48 21.09 5.73
CA LEU A 351 5.35 19.66 5.95
C LEU A 351 3.89 19.28 6.13
N LYS A 352 3.40 18.41 5.24
CA LYS A 352 2.08 17.80 5.34
C LYS A 352 2.21 16.33 5.72
N GLU A 353 1.52 15.95 6.80
CA GLU A 353 1.45 14.57 7.27
C GLU A 353 0.51 13.70 6.42
N HIS A 354 0.72 12.39 6.46
CA HIS A 354 -0.21 11.44 5.86
C HIS A 354 -1.52 11.41 6.67
N PRO A 355 -2.71 11.53 6.04
CA PRO A 355 -3.98 11.68 6.76
C PRO A 355 -4.35 10.50 7.67
N LEU A 356 -3.88 9.29 7.33
CA LEU A 356 -4.11 8.07 8.12
C LEU A 356 -2.96 7.73 9.09
N TYR A 357 -1.81 8.37 8.95
CA TYR A 357 -0.60 8.07 9.74
C TYR A 357 0.03 9.38 10.21
N PRO A 358 -0.55 10.02 11.24
CA PRO A 358 -0.01 11.25 11.80
C PRO A 358 1.45 11.07 12.21
N PHE A 359 2.27 12.09 11.95
CA PHE A 359 3.70 12.10 12.23
C PHE A 359 4.03 13.30 13.11
N GLN A 360 4.40 13.05 14.36
CA GLN A 360 4.64 14.12 15.31
C GLN A 360 6.02 14.77 15.09
N PHE A 361 6.02 16.07 14.85
CA PHE A 361 7.20 16.93 14.88
C PHE A 361 6.82 18.33 15.37
N GLU A 362 7.77 19.00 16.00
CA GLU A 362 7.62 20.39 16.43
C GLU A 362 8.06 21.32 15.28
N PRO A 363 7.25 22.33 14.91
CA PRO A 363 7.68 23.38 13.99
C PRO A 363 8.90 24.13 14.53
N GLU A 364 9.76 24.56 13.62
CA GLU A 364 11.01 25.28 13.94
C GLU A 364 11.35 26.27 12.82
N PRO A 365 12.29 27.22 13.00
CA PRO A 365 12.61 28.21 11.97
C PRO A 365 12.91 27.56 10.61
N GLY A 366 12.08 27.88 9.61
CA GLY A 366 12.17 27.32 8.26
C GLY A 366 11.35 26.04 8.02
N ILE A 367 10.76 25.43 9.05
CA ILE A 367 9.92 24.22 8.96
C ILE A 367 8.56 24.48 9.61
N GLU A 368 7.53 24.48 8.77
CA GLU A 368 6.15 24.78 9.16
C GLU A 368 5.27 23.55 8.91
N ARG A 369 4.29 23.30 9.78
CA ARG A 369 3.26 22.28 9.56
C ARG A 369 2.14 22.86 8.69
N THR A 370 1.58 22.06 7.78
CA THR A 370 0.40 22.44 7.02
C THR A 370 -0.63 21.31 6.94
N ASP A 371 -1.89 21.66 7.15
CA ASP A 371 -3.04 20.81 6.83
C ASP A 371 -3.60 21.07 5.43
N VAL A 372 -3.14 22.14 4.77
CA VAL A 372 -3.56 22.53 3.42
C VAL A 372 -3.00 21.54 2.40
N GLU A 373 -3.86 21.07 1.49
CA GLU A 373 -3.45 20.22 0.37
C GLU A 373 -2.56 20.99 -0.61
N MET A 374 -1.58 20.31 -1.20
CA MET A 374 -0.63 20.91 -2.15
C MET A 374 -1.33 21.73 -3.24
N THR A 375 -2.42 21.19 -3.80
CA THR A 375 -3.20 21.80 -4.90
C THR A 375 -3.92 23.09 -4.52
N LYS A 376 -4.07 23.38 -3.22
CA LYS A 376 -4.74 24.59 -2.69
C LYS A 376 -3.77 25.74 -2.45
N HIS A 377 -2.46 25.53 -2.56
CA HIS A 377 -1.49 26.62 -2.49
C HIS A 377 -1.54 27.48 -3.76
N GLU A 378 -1.25 28.78 -3.63
CA GLU A 378 -1.17 29.67 -4.80
C GLU A 378 0.12 29.42 -5.59
N ALA A 379 1.24 29.35 -4.87
CA ALA A 379 2.58 29.15 -5.40
C ALA A 379 3.43 28.26 -4.49
N LEU A 380 4.35 27.51 -5.09
CA LEU A 380 5.35 26.67 -4.42
C LEU A 380 6.68 26.76 -5.18
N SER A 381 7.81 26.60 -4.50
CA SER A 381 9.12 26.56 -5.18
C SER A 381 9.46 25.16 -5.70
N ALA A 382 9.13 24.13 -4.94
CA ALA A 382 9.31 22.73 -5.31
C ALA A 382 8.42 21.81 -4.45
N VAL A 383 8.39 20.53 -4.80
CA VAL A 383 7.77 19.46 -4.02
C VAL A 383 8.80 18.38 -3.70
N LEU A 384 8.88 18.01 -2.43
CA LEU A 384 9.65 16.87 -1.94
C LEU A 384 8.70 15.78 -1.49
N TYR A 385 8.90 14.56 -1.99
CA TYR A 385 8.13 13.39 -1.59
C TYR A 385 9.01 12.15 -1.56
N ALA A 386 8.65 11.14 -0.77
CA ALA A 386 9.29 9.83 -0.84
C ALA A 386 8.32 8.75 -1.35
N THR A 387 7.06 8.86 -0.95
CA THR A 387 5.98 7.90 -1.22
C THR A 387 4.67 8.67 -1.46
N GLY A 388 3.64 7.98 -1.94
CA GLY A 388 2.30 8.55 -2.15
C GLY A 388 2.12 9.28 -3.48
N THR A 389 0.89 9.66 -3.77
CA THR A 389 0.47 10.22 -5.07
C THR A 389 0.88 11.68 -5.28
N VAL A 390 1.28 12.38 -4.20
CA VAL A 390 1.62 13.81 -4.25
C VAL A 390 2.75 14.09 -5.25
N GLY A 391 3.73 13.19 -5.38
CA GLY A 391 4.79 13.34 -6.39
C GLY A 391 4.24 13.39 -7.82
N LEU A 392 3.25 12.55 -8.14
CA LEU A 392 2.60 12.57 -9.44
C LEU A 392 1.74 13.82 -9.62
N GLU A 393 0.99 14.20 -8.60
CA GLU A 393 0.16 15.41 -8.60
C GLU A 393 1.02 16.67 -8.84
N ALA A 394 2.20 16.74 -8.22
CA ALA A 394 3.14 17.85 -8.36
C ALA A 394 3.68 17.96 -9.79
N VAL A 395 4.07 16.83 -10.37
CA VAL A 395 4.51 16.74 -11.75
C VAL A 395 3.41 17.20 -12.71
N MET A 396 2.18 16.72 -12.54
CA MET A 396 1.03 17.14 -13.35
C MET A 396 0.64 18.61 -13.14
N ALA A 397 0.89 19.16 -11.95
CA ALA A 397 0.68 20.58 -11.64
C ALA A 397 1.77 21.50 -12.23
N GLY A 398 2.84 20.93 -12.81
CA GLY A 398 3.95 21.68 -13.40
C GLY A 398 4.93 22.24 -12.36
N LEU A 399 5.09 21.57 -11.22
CA LEU A 399 6.04 21.98 -10.18
C LEU A 399 7.38 21.24 -10.30
N PRO A 400 8.51 21.88 -9.96
CA PRO A 400 9.76 21.17 -9.68
C PRO A 400 9.51 20.11 -8.61
N THR A 401 9.85 18.87 -8.90
CA THR A 401 9.53 17.74 -8.03
C THR A 401 10.79 16.92 -7.79
N VAL A 402 11.07 16.59 -6.54
CA VAL A 402 12.22 15.80 -6.12
C VAL A 402 11.74 14.60 -5.32
N ARG A 403 12.25 13.42 -5.68
CA ARG A 403 11.98 12.18 -4.94
C ARG A 403 13.09 11.89 -3.94
N PHE A 404 12.75 11.83 -2.66
CA PHE A 404 13.66 11.48 -1.59
C PHE A 404 13.97 9.97 -1.61
N LEU A 405 15.24 9.61 -1.50
CA LEU A 405 15.73 8.24 -1.40
C LEU A 405 16.05 7.91 0.07
N PRO A 406 15.17 7.18 0.78
CA PRO A 406 15.44 6.81 2.16
C PRO A 406 16.52 5.73 2.27
N GLU A 407 17.34 5.85 3.31
CA GLU A 407 18.32 4.84 3.70
C GLU A 407 17.63 3.61 4.31
N GLY A 408 18.16 2.42 4.01
CA GLY A 408 17.72 1.15 4.60
C GLY A 408 16.32 0.69 4.20
N LYS A 409 15.71 1.33 3.20
CA LYS A 409 14.36 1.02 2.68
C LYS A 409 14.39 0.96 1.16
N VAL A 410 13.42 0.24 0.57
CA VAL A 410 13.19 0.36 -0.88
C VAL A 410 12.59 1.74 -1.14
N ALA A 411 13.30 2.58 -1.89
CA ALA A 411 12.78 3.84 -2.39
C ALA A 411 11.73 3.57 -3.48
N ILE A 412 10.46 3.45 -3.08
CA ILE A 412 9.37 3.13 -4.00
C ILE A 412 9.23 4.28 -5.00
N ASP A 413 9.35 3.95 -6.28
CA ASP A 413 9.03 4.90 -7.35
C ASP A 413 7.58 4.67 -7.73
N ILE A 414 6.74 5.67 -7.42
CA ILE A 414 5.29 5.66 -7.66
C ILE A 414 4.93 6.20 -9.04
N LEU A 415 5.89 6.79 -9.76
CA LEU A 415 5.64 7.42 -11.04
C LEU A 415 5.46 6.37 -12.15
N PRO A 416 4.64 6.67 -13.17
CA PRO A 416 4.61 5.93 -14.43
C PRO A 416 5.99 5.71 -15.04
N LEU A 417 6.13 4.69 -15.89
CA LEU A 417 7.42 4.26 -16.44
C LEU A 417 8.18 5.35 -17.19
N ASP A 418 7.45 6.18 -17.93
CA ASP A 418 7.89 7.26 -18.79
C ASP A 418 8.14 8.58 -18.05
N ILE A 419 7.81 8.65 -16.76
CA ILE A 419 8.02 9.84 -15.93
C ILE A 419 9.18 9.59 -14.98
N SER A 420 10.12 10.53 -14.96
CA SER A 420 11.23 10.54 -14.04
C SER A 420 11.39 11.93 -13.45
N VAL A 421 11.81 11.99 -12.18
CA VAL A 421 12.10 13.22 -11.47
C VAL A 421 13.48 13.06 -10.80
N PRO A 422 14.21 14.17 -10.58
CA PRO A 422 15.44 14.13 -9.80
C PRO A 422 15.24 13.43 -8.46
N THR A 423 16.24 12.64 -8.07
CA THR A 423 16.27 11.96 -6.78
C THR A 423 17.29 12.61 -5.87
N ALA A 424 17.01 12.63 -4.57
CA ALA A 424 17.95 13.16 -3.58
C ALA A 424 18.09 12.22 -2.38
N GLU A 425 19.32 11.94 -2.00
CA GLU A 425 19.67 11.43 -0.67
C GLU A 425 19.72 12.58 0.34
N ALA A 426 19.88 12.26 1.63
CA ALA A 426 19.86 13.27 2.69
C ALA A 426 20.97 14.34 2.54
N SER A 427 22.17 13.93 2.12
CA SER A 427 23.33 14.81 1.94
C SER A 427 23.22 15.72 0.72
N GLU A 428 22.46 15.33 -0.29
CA GLU A 428 22.38 16.02 -1.59
C GLU A 428 21.11 16.87 -1.73
N LEU A 429 20.23 16.84 -0.72
CA LEU A 429 18.88 17.39 -0.81
C LEU A 429 18.87 18.88 -1.20
N ASP A 430 19.72 19.71 -0.60
CA ASP A 430 19.74 21.15 -0.89
C ASP A 430 20.17 21.43 -2.33
N ASP A 431 21.23 20.75 -2.78
CA ASP A 431 21.80 20.91 -4.13
C ASP A 431 20.80 20.45 -5.20
N ILE A 432 20.14 19.31 -5.00
CA ILE A 432 19.14 18.79 -5.94
C ILE A 432 17.90 19.70 -5.98
N LEU A 433 17.40 20.18 -4.83
CA LEU A 433 16.29 21.14 -4.80
C LEU A 433 16.66 22.48 -5.47
N ALA A 434 17.93 22.87 -5.40
CA ALA A 434 18.42 24.12 -5.95
C ALA A 434 18.42 24.18 -7.49
N VAL A 435 18.49 23.02 -8.14
CA VAL A 435 18.52 22.87 -9.61
C VAL A 435 17.31 22.11 -10.16
N ALA A 436 16.35 21.74 -9.30
CA ALA A 436 15.14 21.06 -9.74
C ALA A 436 14.31 21.98 -10.66
N GLU A 437 14.01 21.48 -11.85
CA GLU A 437 13.18 22.18 -12.83
C GLU A 437 11.80 21.51 -12.97
N PRO A 438 10.76 22.24 -13.37
CA PRO A 438 9.48 21.64 -13.74
C PRO A 438 9.68 20.63 -14.88
N GLN A 439 9.04 19.47 -14.78
CA GLN A 439 9.01 18.53 -15.90
C GLN A 439 8.23 19.14 -17.08
N ASN A 440 8.65 18.80 -18.30
CA ASN A 440 7.92 19.18 -19.51
C ASN A 440 6.45 18.71 -19.43
N SER A 441 5.56 19.40 -20.16
CA SER A 441 4.11 19.18 -20.03
C SER A 441 3.74 17.72 -20.28
N ILE A 442 3.43 16.99 -19.21
CA ILE A 442 2.84 15.67 -19.30
C ILE A 442 1.34 15.84 -19.45
N ARG A 443 0.80 15.24 -20.51
CA ARG A 443 -0.63 15.24 -20.78
C ARG A 443 -1.32 14.33 -19.78
N ARG A 444 -2.20 14.90 -18.94
CA ARG A 444 -2.90 14.18 -17.87
C ARG A 444 -3.63 12.96 -18.42
N GLU A 445 -4.28 13.12 -19.58
CA GLU A 445 -5.05 12.07 -20.27
C GLU A 445 -4.22 10.82 -20.61
N ASN A 446 -2.88 10.94 -20.70
CA ASN A 446 -1.99 9.80 -20.89
C ASN A 446 -1.74 9.02 -19.59
N ILE A 447 -2.06 9.59 -18.43
CA ILE A 447 -1.85 8.96 -17.12
C ILE A 447 -3.18 8.55 -16.47
N ILE A 448 -4.12 9.50 -16.38
CA ILE A 448 -5.35 9.40 -15.60
C ILE A 448 -6.53 9.74 -16.50
N ALA A 449 -7.54 8.88 -16.50
CA ALA A 449 -8.79 9.11 -17.23
C ALA A 449 -9.87 9.73 -16.32
N PRO A 450 -10.81 10.51 -16.88
CA PRO A 450 -12.05 10.83 -16.18
C PRO A 450 -12.84 9.55 -15.88
N VAL A 451 -13.65 9.59 -14.82
CA VAL A 451 -14.49 8.44 -14.44
C VAL A 451 -15.51 8.15 -15.54
N ASP A 452 -15.50 6.91 -16.04
CA ASP A 452 -16.49 6.41 -17.00
C ASP A 452 -17.62 5.68 -16.24
N MET A 453 -18.63 6.46 -15.86
CA MET A 453 -19.77 5.93 -15.10
C MET A 453 -20.56 4.86 -15.85
N ALA A 454 -20.63 4.92 -17.19
CA ALA A 454 -21.34 3.91 -17.97
C ALA A 454 -20.60 2.57 -17.90
N HIS A 455 -19.26 2.60 -17.97
CA HIS A 455 -18.44 1.40 -17.82
C HIS A 455 -18.54 0.80 -16.42
N TRP A 456 -18.56 1.63 -15.38
CA TRP A 456 -18.81 1.19 -14.01
C TRP A 456 -20.18 0.52 -13.84
N LYS A 457 -21.24 1.14 -14.38
CA LYS A 457 -22.61 0.58 -14.39
C LYS A 457 -22.65 -0.77 -15.11
N ASN A 458 -22.13 -0.86 -16.32
CA ASN A 458 -22.02 -2.13 -17.06
C ASN A 458 -21.23 -3.22 -16.32
N CYS A 459 -20.25 -2.84 -15.50
CA CYS A 459 -19.49 -3.79 -14.71
C CYS A 459 -20.25 -4.34 -13.49
N LEU A 460 -21.12 -3.53 -12.88
CA LEU A 460 -21.75 -3.81 -11.58
C LEU A 460 -23.26 -4.05 -11.64
N GLU A 461 -23.95 -3.58 -12.66
CA GLU A 461 -25.36 -3.86 -12.85
C GLU A 461 -25.52 -5.29 -13.38
N THR A 462 -26.49 -6.01 -12.84
CA THR A 462 -26.93 -7.30 -13.36
C THR A 462 -27.62 -7.07 -14.69
N ALA A 463 -27.21 -7.81 -15.72
CA ALA A 463 -27.95 -7.89 -16.98
C ALA A 463 -29.37 -8.44 -16.77
#